data_AF-A0A832N5G3-F1
#
_entry.id   AF-A0A832N5G3-F1
#
_cell.length_a   1.000
_cell.length_b   1.000
_cell.length_c   1.000
_cell.angle_alpha   90.00
_cell.angle_beta   90.00
_cell.angle_gamma   90.00
#
_symmetry.space_group_name_H-M   'P 1'
#
loop_
_entity.id
_entity.type
_entity.pdbx_description
1 polymer ?
#
loop_
_entity_poly.entity_id
_entity_poly.type
_entity_poly.pdbx_seq_one_letter_code
_entity_poly.pdbx_strand_id
1 'polypeptide(L)'
;MNMYSSLFQQNFEIVKAVTPELIDEAYKLRYQVYCEEKGYEDAGRCPDQREYDDYDCRSMHSLIKHKASGIYIGVVRLILPQCSSEGMPLPVEKFCNLNLSESHPHLASLAKQSIGEISRFSVSKVFRRRIAEQGLVWGIPREDECYNSGIAMSL
;
A
#
# COMPACT_ATOMS: atom_id res chain seq x y z
N MET A 1 -20.54 14.06 -8.36
CA MET A 1 -19.22 13.61 -7.85
C MET A 1 -19.12 14.02 -6.40
N ASN A 2 -18.93 13.09 -5.47
CA ASN A 2 -19.05 13.37 -4.03
C ASN A 2 -17.84 14.17 -3.52
N MET A 3 -18.07 15.11 -2.60
CA MET A 3 -17.06 16.03 -2.02
C MET A 3 -15.76 15.33 -1.58
N TYR A 4 -15.86 14.13 -1.00
CA TYR A 4 -14.70 13.35 -0.56
C TYR A 4 -13.81 12.88 -1.72
N SER A 5 -14.40 12.60 -2.89
CA SER A 5 -13.66 12.18 -4.07
C SER A 5 -12.86 13.33 -4.68
N SER A 6 -13.44 14.54 -4.72
CA SER A 6 -12.72 15.73 -5.21
C SER A 6 -11.58 16.10 -4.27
N LEU A 7 -11.82 16.02 -2.95
CA LEU A 7 -10.82 16.33 -1.94
C LEU A 7 -9.63 15.36 -1.98
N PHE A 8 -9.89 14.07 -2.17
CA PHE A 8 -8.84 13.09 -2.36
C PHE A 8 -8.02 13.39 -3.62
N GLN A 9 -8.68 13.61 -4.76
CA GLN A 9 -8.00 13.86 -6.03
C GLN A 9 -7.20 15.17 -6.04
N GLN A 10 -7.59 16.17 -5.24
CA GLN A 10 -6.84 17.41 -5.10
C GLN A 10 -5.51 17.20 -4.36
N ASN A 11 -5.50 16.37 -3.31
CA ASN A 11 -4.35 16.25 -2.41
C ASN A 11 -3.49 15.01 -2.65
N PHE A 12 -4.06 13.98 -3.27
CA PHE A 12 -3.41 12.68 -3.44
C PHE A 12 -3.45 12.19 -4.88
N GLU A 13 -2.48 11.35 -5.20
CA GLU A 13 -2.34 10.65 -6.47
C GLU A 13 -2.16 9.16 -6.19
N ILE A 14 -2.83 8.31 -6.97
CA ILE A 14 -2.57 6.87 -6.95
C ILE A 14 -1.51 6.57 -8.01
N VAL A 15 -0.37 6.06 -7.56
CA VAL A 15 0.78 5.75 -8.42
C VAL A 15 0.92 4.25 -8.52
N LYS A 16 0.84 3.70 -9.73
CA LYS A 16 1.13 2.29 -9.99
C LYS A 16 2.63 2.07 -9.93
N ALA A 17 3.10 1.17 -9.08
CA ALA A 17 4.52 0.87 -8.96
C ALA A 17 4.96 -0.10 -10.07
N VAL A 18 5.41 0.46 -11.19
CA VAL A 18 5.84 -0.30 -12.39
C VAL A 18 7.33 -0.22 -12.66
N THR A 19 8.07 0.58 -11.91
CA THR A 19 9.53 0.68 -12.02
C THR A 19 10.17 0.08 -10.77
N PRO A 20 11.43 -0.39 -10.84
CA PRO A 20 12.14 -0.91 -9.67
C PRO A 20 12.15 0.07 -8.50
N GLU A 21 12.28 1.38 -8.76
CA GLU A 21 12.32 2.43 -7.74
C GLU A 21 10.97 2.55 -7.03
N LEU A 22 9.86 2.50 -7.76
CA LEU A 22 8.53 2.57 -7.16
C LEU A 22 8.18 1.28 -6.39
N ILE A 23 8.68 0.14 -6.85
CA ILE A 23 8.52 -1.13 -6.13
C ILE A 23 9.32 -1.08 -4.82
N ASP A 24 10.54 -0.54 -4.86
CA ASP A 24 11.38 -0.33 -3.68
C ASP A 24 10.69 0.57 -2.64
N GLU A 25 10.05 1.67 -3.09
CA GLU A 25 9.25 2.54 -2.22
C GLU A 25 8.05 1.80 -1.60
N ALA A 26 7.42 0.87 -2.33
CA ALA A 26 6.37 0.03 -1.77
C ALA A 26 6.91 -0.90 -0.66
N TYR A 27 8.09 -1.50 -0.83
CA TYR A 27 8.70 -2.36 0.19
C TYR A 27 9.15 -1.58 1.43
N LYS A 28 9.73 -0.39 1.26
CA LYS A 28 10.07 0.51 2.37
C LYS A 28 8.83 0.93 3.15
N LEU A 29 7.78 1.33 2.45
CA LEU A 29 6.54 1.76 3.09
C LEU A 29 5.84 0.60 3.82
N ARG A 30 5.88 -0.60 3.24
CA ARG A 30 5.43 -1.81 3.92
C ARG A 30 6.25 -2.11 5.17
N TYR A 31 7.58 -2.03 5.11
CA TYR A 31 8.45 -2.17 6.30
C TYR A 31 8.07 -1.18 7.39
N GLN A 32 7.96 0.11 7.04
CA GLN A 32 7.57 1.16 7.96
C GLN A 32 6.23 0.84 8.65
N VAL A 33 5.24 0.31 7.95
CA VAL A 33 3.94 0.03 8.57
C VAL A 33 3.92 -1.32 9.29
N TYR A 34 4.31 -2.40 8.62
CA TYR A 34 4.16 -3.76 9.11
C TYR A 34 5.20 -4.14 10.16
N CYS A 35 6.43 -3.67 10.04
CA CYS A 35 7.50 -3.93 11.01
C CYS A 35 7.48 -2.87 12.11
N GLU A 36 7.68 -1.60 11.74
CA GLU A 36 7.92 -0.52 12.73
C GLU A 36 6.63 -0.04 13.42
N GLU A 37 5.60 0.35 12.65
CA GLU A 37 4.40 0.96 13.26
C GLU A 37 3.44 -0.05 13.91
N LYS A 38 3.45 -1.29 13.44
CA LYS A 38 2.45 -2.30 13.83
C LYS A 38 3.05 -3.54 14.49
N GLY A 39 4.31 -3.88 14.22
CA GLY A 39 4.92 -5.12 14.71
C GLY A 39 4.18 -6.38 14.24
N TYR A 40 3.57 -6.34 13.05
CA TYR A 40 2.95 -7.52 12.43
C TYR A 40 3.99 -8.48 11.85
N GLU A 41 5.11 -7.94 11.37
CA GLU A 41 6.25 -8.70 10.86
C GLU A 41 7.49 -8.39 11.73
N ASP A 42 8.42 -9.34 11.81
CA ASP A 42 9.67 -9.17 12.55
C ASP A 42 10.66 -8.31 11.75
N ALA A 43 10.99 -7.13 12.29
CA ALA A 43 11.97 -6.22 11.69
C ALA A 43 13.35 -6.88 11.52
N GLY A 44 13.72 -7.83 12.39
CA GLY A 44 14.97 -8.59 12.26
C GLY A 44 15.06 -9.44 11.00
N ARG A 45 13.93 -9.75 10.36
CA ARG A 45 13.86 -10.47 9.08
C ARG A 45 14.02 -9.54 7.87
N CYS A 46 14.02 -8.23 8.07
CA CYS A 46 14.12 -7.21 7.02
C CYS A 46 15.30 -6.25 7.29
N PRO A 47 16.56 -6.73 7.34
CA PRO A 47 17.72 -5.91 7.72
C PRO A 47 18.02 -4.76 6.74
N ASP A 48 17.50 -4.85 5.51
CA ASP A 48 17.57 -3.82 4.47
C ASP A 48 16.40 -2.82 4.51
N GLN A 49 15.57 -2.87 5.56
CA GLN A 49 14.39 -2.03 5.79
C GLN A 49 13.35 -2.12 4.67
N ARG A 50 13.21 -3.32 4.09
CA ARG A 50 12.24 -3.63 3.04
C ARG A 50 11.41 -4.83 3.44
N GLU A 51 10.08 -4.70 3.43
CA GLU A 51 9.20 -5.84 3.65
C GLU A 51 8.69 -6.35 2.30
N TYR A 52 9.09 -7.57 1.99
CA TYR A 52 8.62 -8.35 0.84
C TYR A 52 8.57 -9.84 1.21
N ASP A 53 7.76 -10.60 0.49
CA ASP A 53 7.58 -12.04 0.67
C ASP A 53 7.50 -12.77 -0.68
N ASP A 54 7.36 -14.10 -0.64
CA ASP A 54 7.31 -14.95 -1.84
C ASP A 54 6.17 -14.62 -2.81
N TYR A 55 5.12 -13.91 -2.36
CA TYR A 55 3.99 -13.52 -3.21
C TYR A 55 4.30 -12.31 -4.08
N ASP A 56 5.33 -11.52 -3.75
CA ASP A 56 5.65 -10.29 -4.45
C ASP A 56 6.12 -10.53 -5.89
N CYS A 57 6.66 -11.71 -6.20
CA CYS A 57 7.09 -12.09 -7.55
C CYS A 57 5.96 -12.09 -8.60
N ARG A 58 4.70 -12.22 -8.16
CA ARG A 58 3.50 -12.18 -9.02
C ARG A 58 2.51 -11.11 -8.59
N SER A 59 3.00 -10.07 -7.91
CA SER A 59 2.16 -9.01 -7.38
C SER A 59 2.31 -7.72 -8.15
N MET A 60 1.25 -6.93 -8.11
CA MET A 60 1.24 -5.54 -8.48
C MET A 60 1.09 -4.69 -7.23
N HIS A 61 1.78 -3.55 -7.20
CA HIS A 61 1.68 -2.60 -6.10
C HIS A 61 1.15 -1.25 -6.60
N SER A 62 0.35 -0.61 -5.77
CA SER A 62 -0.05 0.78 -5.95
C SER A 62 0.26 1.56 -4.68
N LEU A 63 0.77 2.76 -4.88
CA LEU A 63 1.13 3.71 -3.84
C LEU A 63 0.12 4.86 -3.83
N ILE A 64 -0.07 5.46 -2.66
CA ILE A 64 -0.77 6.75 -2.51
C ILE A 64 0.30 7.80 -2.26
N LYS A 65 0.44 8.76 -3.18
CA LYS A 65 1.36 9.89 -3.08
C LYS A 65 0.61 11.13 -2.64
N HIS A 66 1.12 11.83 -1.63
CA HIS A 66 0.66 13.17 -1.29
C HIS A 66 1.30 14.16 -2.28
N LYS A 67 0.47 14.91 -3.01
CA LYS A 67 0.93 15.74 -4.14
C LYS A 67 1.85 16.87 -3.71
N ALA A 68 1.50 17.59 -2.65
CA ALA A 68 2.25 18.77 -2.22
C ALA A 68 3.66 18.42 -1.71
N SER A 69 3.80 17.34 -0.92
CA SER A 69 5.11 16.94 -0.37
C SER A 69 5.87 15.95 -1.25
N GLY A 70 5.19 15.29 -2.19
CA GLY A 70 5.77 14.22 -3.01
C GLY A 70 5.97 12.89 -2.28
N ILE A 71 5.58 12.78 -1.01
CA ILE A 71 5.81 11.60 -0.16
C ILE A 71 4.77 10.50 -0.44
N TYR A 72 5.21 9.24 -0.49
CA TYR A 72 4.32 8.07 -0.50
C TYR A 72 3.83 7.75 0.91
N ILE A 73 2.51 7.72 1.08
CA ILE A 73 1.86 7.62 2.39
C ILE A 73 1.09 6.31 2.59
N GLY A 74 0.72 5.63 1.50
CA GLY A 74 -0.01 4.38 1.54
C GLY A 74 0.40 3.43 0.43
N VAL A 75 0.12 2.14 0.65
CA VAL A 75 0.44 1.05 -0.26
C VAL A 75 -0.69 0.02 -0.25
N VAL A 76 -0.93 -0.60 -1.40
CA VAL A 76 -1.76 -1.79 -1.55
C VAL A 76 -1.08 -2.77 -2.49
N ARG A 77 -1.20 -4.06 -2.20
CA ARG A 77 -0.72 -5.15 -3.05
C ARG A 77 -1.91 -5.89 -3.64
N LEU A 78 -1.83 -6.19 -4.94
CA LEU A 78 -2.70 -7.14 -5.61
C LEU A 78 -1.84 -8.32 -6.07
N ILE A 79 -2.07 -9.48 -5.46
CA ILE A 79 -1.47 -10.75 -5.90
C ILE A 79 -2.28 -11.23 -7.11
N LEU A 80 -1.63 -11.38 -8.25
CA LEU A 80 -2.29 -11.76 -9.51
C LEU A 80 -2.62 -13.26 -9.52
N PRO A 81 -3.71 -13.66 -10.21
CA PRO A 81 -4.01 -15.07 -10.42
C PRO A 81 -2.83 -15.81 -11.06
N GLN A 82 -2.62 -17.06 -10.65
CA GLN A 82 -1.56 -17.88 -11.22
C GLN A 82 -2.06 -18.65 -12.43
N CYS A 83 -1.30 -18.66 -13.53
CA CYS A 83 -1.68 -19.37 -14.76
C CYS A 83 -1.68 -20.90 -14.60
N SER A 84 -0.90 -21.46 -13.67
CA SER A 84 -0.83 -22.92 -13.44
C SER A 84 -1.75 -23.38 -12.33
N SER A 85 -2.35 -24.57 -12.50
CA SER A 85 -3.17 -25.24 -11.48
C SER A 85 -2.37 -25.68 -10.25
N GLU A 86 -1.07 -25.90 -10.41
CA GLU A 86 -0.10 -26.24 -9.33
C GLU A 86 0.48 -25.00 -8.63
N GLY A 87 -0.22 -23.88 -8.70
CA GLY A 87 0.25 -22.62 -8.16
C GLY A 87 0.32 -22.55 -6.63
N MET A 88 1.08 -21.58 -6.13
CA MET A 88 1.17 -21.25 -4.70
C MET A 88 -0.22 -20.80 -4.21
N PRO A 89 -0.74 -21.37 -3.10
CA PRO A 89 -2.04 -20.96 -2.55
C PRO A 89 -2.00 -19.49 -2.14
N LEU A 90 -3.13 -18.80 -2.26
CA LEU A 90 -3.26 -17.41 -1.82
C LEU A 90 -2.93 -17.28 -0.32
N PRO A 91 -2.40 -16.14 0.15
CA PRO A 91 -2.10 -15.96 1.56
C PRO A 91 -3.27 -16.27 2.49
N VAL A 92 -4.50 -15.91 2.12
CA VAL A 92 -5.69 -16.22 2.92
C VAL A 92 -5.93 -17.72 3.08
N GLU A 93 -5.69 -18.52 2.02
CA GLU A 93 -5.82 -19.98 2.08
C GLU A 93 -4.74 -20.58 2.99
N LYS A 94 -3.52 -20.05 2.92
CA LYS A 94 -2.35 -20.56 3.68
C LYS A 94 -2.38 -20.17 5.16
N PHE A 95 -2.65 -18.91 5.48
CA PHE A 95 -2.44 -18.36 6.83
C PHE A 95 -3.73 -18.26 7.65
N CYS A 96 -4.90 -18.22 7.02
CA CYS A 96 -6.18 -18.13 7.73
C CYS A 96 -6.90 -19.48 7.85
N ASN A 97 -6.30 -20.59 7.37
CA ASN A 97 -6.95 -21.90 7.24
C ASN A 97 -8.33 -21.79 6.57
N LEU A 98 -8.49 -20.85 5.64
CA LEU A 98 -9.77 -20.59 5.02
C LEU A 98 -10.02 -21.65 3.96
N ASN A 99 -10.90 -22.61 4.26
CA ASN A 99 -11.41 -23.52 3.25
C ASN A 99 -12.46 -22.78 2.41
N LEU A 100 -12.07 -22.30 1.23
CA LEU A 100 -12.97 -21.61 0.31
C LEU A 100 -14.16 -22.50 -0.11
N SER A 101 -13.98 -23.82 -0.22
CA SER A 101 -15.06 -24.72 -0.62
C SER A 101 -16.20 -24.79 0.39
N GLU A 102 -15.89 -24.62 1.68
CA GLU A 102 -16.86 -24.64 2.76
C GLU A 102 -17.45 -23.24 3.02
N SER A 103 -16.59 -22.22 3.09
CA SER A 103 -16.98 -20.87 3.52
C SER A 103 -17.52 -20.01 2.38
N HIS A 104 -17.03 -20.20 1.16
CA HIS A 104 -17.32 -19.38 -0.01
C HIS A 104 -17.41 -20.25 -1.27
N PRO A 105 -18.40 -21.15 -1.37
CA PRO A 105 -18.49 -22.13 -2.46
C PRO A 105 -18.54 -21.49 -3.85
N HIS A 106 -19.09 -20.27 -3.95
CA HIS A 106 -19.09 -19.49 -5.19
C HIS A 106 -17.70 -19.03 -5.64
N LEU A 107 -16.78 -18.78 -4.71
CA LEU A 107 -15.38 -18.48 -5.04
C LEU A 107 -14.60 -19.76 -5.36
N ALA A 108 -14.89 -20.85 -4.63
CA ALA A 108 -14.26 -22.14 -4.87
C ALA A 108 -14.61 -22.76 -6.24
N SER A 109 -15.75 -22.39 -6.83
CA SER A 109 -16.15 -22.85 -8.17
C SER A 109 -15.47 -22.08 -9.30
N LEU A 110 -14.84 -20.93 -9.01
CA LEU A 110 -14.10 -20.17 -10.02
C LEU A 110 -12.77 -20.85 -10.32
N ALA A 111 -12.29 -20.70 -11.56
CA ALA A 111 -10.94 -21.13 -11.90
C ALA A 111 -9.93 -20.36 -11.05
N LYS A 112 -8.97 -21.04 -10.40
CA LYS A 112 -7.89 -20.38 -9.63
C LYS A 112 -7.15 -19.31 -10.43
N GLN A 113 -7.08 -19.49 -11.75
CA GLN A 113 -6.52 -18.55 -12.73
C GLN A 113 -7.31 -17.24 -12.88
N SER A 114 -8.48 -17.12 -12.26
CA SER A 114 -9.32 -15.91 -12.25
C SER A 114 -9.39 -15.22 -10.89
N ILE A 115 -8.72 -15.77 -9.86
CA ILE A 115 -8.79 -15.27 -8.49
C ILE A 115 -7.45 -14.64 -8.10
N GLY A 116 -7.51 -13.37 -7.71
CA GLY A 116 -6.39 -12.65 -7.09
C GLY A 116 -6.72 -12.27 -5.65
N GLU A 117 -5.71 -11.82 -4.91
CA GLU A 117 -5.89 -11.36 -3.52
C GLU A 117 -5.34 -9.95 -3.34
N ILE A 118 -6.17 -9.06 -2.76
CA ILE A 118 -5.68 -7.78 -2.25
C ILE A 118 -5.13 -7.99 -0.85
N SER A 119 -3.86 -7.61 -0.65
CA SER A 119 -3.17 -7.73 0.63
C SER A 119 -2.28 -6.50 0.88
N ARG A 120 -1.62 -6.45 2.04
CA ARG A 120 -0.69 -5.38 2.43
C ARG A 120 -1.28 -3.94 2.30
N PHE A 121 -2.60 -3.80 2.49
CA PHE A 121 -3.30 -2.52 2.41
C PHE A 121 -3.02 -1.67 3.65
N SER A 122 -2.27 -0.58 3.50
CA SER A 122 -1.85 0.22 4.65
C SER A 122 -1.57 1.68 4.31
N VAL A 123 -1.66 2.54 5.34
CA VAL A 123 -1.29 3.96 5.30
C VAL A 123 -0.46 4.27 6.53
N SER A 124 0.74 4.83 6.35
CA SER A 124 1.66 5.16 7.43
C SER A 124 1.12 6.28 8.32
N LYS A 125 1.17 6.07 9.63
CA LYS A 125 0.83 7.09 10.64
C LYS A 125 1.88 8.18 10.73
N VAL A 126 3.15 7.84 10.55
CA VAL A 126 4.26 8.80 10.60
C VAL A 126 4.10 9.85 9.51
N PHE A 127 3.80 9.41 8.28
CA PHE A 127 3.60 10.34 7.18
C PHE A 127 2.31 11.16 7.33
N ARG A 128 1.23 10.60 7.89
CA ARG A 128 0.05 11.40 8.26
C ARG A 128 0.37 12.50 9.27
N ARG A 129 1.22 12.21 10.25
CA ARG A 129 1.64 13.19 11.27
C ARG A 129 2.52 14.29 10.68
N ARG A 130 3.51 13.94 9.87
CA ARG A 130 4.39 14.92 9.21
C ARG A 130 3.61 15.87 8.30
N ILE A 131 2.60 15.36 7.61
CA ILE A 131 1.68 16.19 6.82
C ILE A 131 0.87 17.13 7.72
N ALA A 132 0.37 16.65 8.86
CA ALA A 132 -0.34 17.48 9.83
C ALA A 132 0.55 18.57 10.46
N GLU A 133 1.82 18.27 10.71
CA GLU A 133 2.83 19.22 11.22
C GLU A 133 3.17 20.33 10.20
N GLN A 134 2.91 20.10 8.90
CA GLN A 134 3.03 21.12 7.85
C GLN A 134 1.77 22.01 7.74
N GLY A 135 0.89 22.02 8.75
CA GLY A 135 -0.34 22.81 8.77
C GLY A 135 -1.54 22.16 8.06
N LEU A 136 -1.35 20.99 7.43
CA LEU A 136 -2.37 20.33 6.62
C LEU A 136 -3.19 19.33 7.45
N VAL A 137 -4.42 19.71 7.85
CA VAL A 137 -5.30 18.81 8.60
C VAL A 137 -5.72 17.66 7.68
N TRP A 138 -5.31 16.42 8.00
CA TRP A 138 -5.49 15.23 7.14
C TRP A 138 -4.83 15.32 5.74
N GLY A 139 -3.86 16.21 5.54
CA GLY A 139 -3.28 16.45 4.22
C GLY A 139 -4.11 17.33 3.31
N ILE A 140 -4.96 18.18 3.89
CA ILE A 140 -5.76 19.17 3.20
C ILE A 140 -5.30 20.57 3.66
N PRO A 141 -4.98 21.49 2.74
CA PRO A 141 -4.72 22.89 3.06
C PRO A 141 -5.94 23.53 3.73
N ARG A 142 -5.71 24.36 4.76
CA ARG A 142 -6.79 25.23 5.26
C ARG A 142 -7.14 26.24 4.18
N GLU A 143 -8.42 26.53 4.01
CA GLU A 143 -8.95 27.41 2.94
C GLU A 143 -8.31 28.83 2.95
N ASP A 144 -7.63 29.22 4.04
CA ASP A 144 -7.00 30.53 4.21
C ASP A 144 -5.48 30.57 3.94
N GLU A 145 -4.82 29.46 3.61
CA GLU A 145 -3.36 29.41 3.42
C GLU A 145 -2.98 29.17 1.95
N CYS A 146 -2.79 30.26 1.20
CA CYS A 146 -2.07 30.21 -0.09
C CYS A 146 -0.62 29.80 0.17
N TYR A 147 -0.26 28.58 -0.25
CA TYR A 147 1.07 28.00 -0.06
C TYR A 147 2.14 28.79 -0.84
N ASN A 148 3.00 29.52 -0.13
CA ASN A 148 4.23 30.08 -0.68
C ASN A 148 5.30 28.98 -0.70
N SER A 149 5.59 28.46 -1.89
CA SER A 149 6.70 27.53 -2.12
C SER A 149 8.04 28.21 -1.89
N GLY A 150 8.64 27.99 -0.73
CA GLY A 150 9.95 28.59 -0.48
C GLY A 150 10.57 28.21 0.84
N ILE A 151 10.89 26.93 1.07
CA ILE A 151 11.98 26.56 1.98
C ILE A 151 12.72 25.37 1.39
N ALA A 152 13.99 25.62 1.04
CA ALA A 152 14.98 24.62 0.67
C ALA A 152 15.25 23.68 1.84
N MET A 153 15.23 22.36 1.61
CA MET A 153 15.86 21.42 2.53
C MET A 153 17.36 21.41 2.24
N SER A 154 18.11 22.04 3.13
CA SER A 154 19.54 21.79 3.33
C SER A 154 19.74 20.34 3.80
N LEU A 155 20.82 19.76 3.26
CA LEU A 155 21.40 18.42 3.48
C LEU A 155 21.21 17.81 4.88
#